data_AF-Q8GPS7-F1
#
_entry.id   AF-Q8GPS7-F1
#
_cell.length_a   1.000
_cell.length_b   1.000
_cell.length_c   1.000
_cell.angle_alpha   90.00
_cell.angle_beta   90.00
_cell.angle_gamma   90.00
#
_symmetry.space_group_name_H-M   'P 1'
#
loop_
_entity.id
_entity.type
_entity.pdbx_description
1 polymer ?
#
loop_
_entity_poly.entity_id
_entity_poly.type
_entity_poly.pdbx_seq_one_letter_code
_entity_poly.pdbx_strand_id
1 'polypeptide(L)'
;MGKIIGYAVESSLEGGFLVHASPSVWVTCLESRVRYETAAQAWASAKRRGSALAFAIAVIEHDDGSLSWEPVPDPSKASGGDWIVWFELKPGTRRLYVVKTGKRMAASNHPSDAKGYKTKLSAEKVAEKLSLGGTPSGIQQITADIVSIR
;
A
#
# COMPACT_ATOMS: atom_id res chain seq x y z
N MET A 1 15.84 -18.83 15.99
CA MET A 1 15.37 -17.43 15.89
C MET A 1 15.74 -16.96 14.49
N GLY A 2 14.78 -16.79 13.59
CA GLY A 2 15.09 -16.60 12.16
C GLY A 2 15.68 -15.22 11.84
N LYS A 3 16.54 -15.16 10.82
CA LYS A 3 17.16 -13.93 10.30
C LYS A 3 16.49 -13.51 9.01
N ILE A 4 16.18 -12.22 8.88
CA ILE A 4 15.72 -11.66 7.61
C ILE A 4 16.90 -11.65 6.62
N ILE A 5 16.78 -12.39 5.53
CA ILE A 5 17.79 -12.49 4.47
C ILE A 5 17.49 -11.57 3.27
N GLY A 6 16.28 -11.01 3.23
CA GLY A 6 15.90 -9.94 2.31
C GLY A 6 14.40 -9.89 2.07
N TYR A 7 13.99 -9.22 1.01
CA TYR A 7 12.57 -8.94 0.74
C TYR A 7 12.15 -9.42 -0.65
N ALA A 8 10.87 -9.77 -0.77
CA ALA A 8 10.25 -10.29 -1.97
C ALA A 8 8.82 -9.73 -2.13
N VAL A 9 8.16 -10.13 -3.22
CA VAL A 9 6.75 -9.79 -3.47
C VAL A 9 5.96 -11.09 -3.65
N GLU A 10 4.85 -11.22 -2.95
CA GLU A 10 3.88 -12.31 -3.08
C GLU A 10 2.60 -11.79 -3.73
N SER A 11 1.97 -12.66 -4.51
CA SER A 11 0.59 -12.50 -4.94
C SER A 11 -0.13 -13.84 -4.88
N SER A 12 -1.17 -13.91 -4.05
CA SER A 12 -2.04 -15.07 -3.98
C SER A 12 -2.87 -15.26 -5.26
N LEU A 13 -3.12 -14.19 -6.02
CA LEU A 13 -3.84 -14.27 -7.31
C LEU A 13 -2.96 -14.85 -8.42
N GLU A 14 -1.67 -14.53 -8.40
CA GLU A 14 -0.68 -15.02 -9.36
C GLU A 14 -0.06 -16.36 -8.91
N GLY A 15 -0.49 -16.87 -7.75
CA GLY A 15 -0.11 -18.19 -7.24
C GLY A 15 1.35 -18.28 -6.77
N GLY A 16 1.95 -17.18 -6.31
CA GLY A 16 3.30 -17.25 -5.76
C GLY A 16 4.05 -15.93 -5.70
N PHE A 17 5.33 -15.99 -6.01
CA PHE A 17 6.32 -14.98 -5.65
C PHE A 17 7.00 -14.45 -6.89
N LEU A 18 7.20 -13.14 -6.92
CA LEU A 18 7.70 -12.45 -8.09
C LEU A 18 9.21 -12.69 -8.28
N VAL A 19 9.57 -13.29 -9.42
CA VAL A 19 10.97 -13.55 -9.80
C VAL A 19 11.44 -12.59 -10.88
N HIS A 20 10.56 -12.19 -11.80
CA HIS A 20 10.89 -11.22 -12.86
C HIS A 20 9.89 -10.07 -12.88
N ALA A 21 10.35 -8.83 -13.06
CA ALA A 21 9.50 -7.65 -12.90
C ALA A 21 8.82 -7.18 -14.20
N SER A 22 9.44 -7.42 -15.37
CA SER A 22 8.91 -7.04 -16.68
C SER A 22 9.56 -7.89 -17.79
N PRO A 23 8.88 -8.92 -18.32
CA PRO A 23 7.53 -9.34 -17.97
C PRO A 23 7.45 -9.84 -16.52
N SER A 24 6.27 -9.77 -15.91
CA SER A 24 6.03 -10.35 -14.59
C SER A 24 6.11 -11.88 -14.67
N VAL A 25 7.00 -12.50 -13.89
CA VAL A 25 7.13 -13.96 -13.77
C VAL A 25 7.00 -14.34 -12.31
N TRP A 26 6.15 -15.32 -12.02
CA TRP A 26 5.79 -15.77 -10.67
C TRP A 26 6.10 -17.26 -10.48
N VAL A 27 6.60 -17.64 -9.31
CA VAL A 27 6.91 -19.04 -8.95
C VAL A 27 6.50 -19.36 -7.52
N THR A 28 6.33 -20.64 -7.20
CA THR A 28 5.92 -21.12 -5.86
C THR A 28 7.08 -21.40 -4.90
N CYS A 29 8.36 -21.37 -5.34
CA CYS A 29 9.55 -21.80 -4.56
C CYS A 29 10.32 -20.70 -3.78
N LEU A 30 10.57 -20.93 -2.45
CA LEU A 30 11.40 -20.20 -1.44
C LEU A 30 12.55 -19.36 -1.94
N GLU A 31 13.30 -20.05 -2.78
CA GLU A 31 14.74 -19.96 -2.75
C GLU A 31 15.23 -19.02 -3.86
N SER A 32 14.36 -18.71 -4.82
CA SER A 32 14.66 -17.91 -6.01
C SER A 32 14.14 -16.47 -5.92
N ARG A 33 13.71 -16.01 -4.74
CA ARG A 33 12.77 -14.87 -4.63
C ARG A 33 13.22 -13.67 -3.79
N VAL A 34 14.35 -13.74 -3.08
CA VAL A 34 14.94 -12.55 -2.45
C VAL A 34 15.48 -11.63 -3.54
N ARG A 35 14.76 -10.55 -3.85
CA ARG A 35 15.14 -9.59 -4.91
C ARG A 35 15.47 -8.21 -4.39
N TYR A 36 15.00 -7.89 -3.20
CA TYR A 36 15.02 -6.54 -2.69
C TYR A 36 15.78 -6.51 -1.38
N GLU A 37 16.70 -5.54 -1.29
CA GLU A 37 17.47 -5.30 -0.08
C GLU A 37 16.64 -4.62 1.00
N THR A 38 15.56 -3.94 0.58
CA THR A 38 14.70 -3.17 1.48
C THR A 38 13.22 -3.47 1.26
N ALA A 39 12.45 -3.38 2.36
CA ALA A 39 10.99 -3.39 2.36
C ALA A 39 10.38 -2.39 1.35
N ALA A 40 10.97 -1.19 1.25
CA ALA A 40 10.48 -0.13 0.38
C ALA A 40 10.56 -0.50 -1.11
N GLN A 41 11.66 -1.16 -1.53
CA GLN A 41 11.81 -1.62 -2.90
C GLN A 41 10.80 -2.73 -3.24
N ALA A 42 10.59 -3.68 -2.31
CA ALA A 42 9.58 -4.73 -2.46
C ALA A 42 8.18 -4.13 -2.59
N TRP A 43 7.81 -3.17 -1.73
CA TRP A 43 6.52 -2.47 -1.82
C TRP A 43 6.36 -1.64 -3.09
N ALA A 44 7.42 -0.95 -3.55
CA ALA A 44 7.38 -0.24 -4.82
C ALA A 44 7.11 -1.19 -6.00
N SER A 45 7.68 -2.39 -5.97
CA SER A 45 7.41 -3.43 -6.97
C SER A 45 6.00 -4.00 -6.86
N ALA A 46 5.51 -4.27 -5.64
CA ALA A 46 4.15 -4.73 -5.40
C ALA A 46 3.11 -3.70 -5.89
N LYS A 47 3.27 -2.41 -5.54
CA LYS A 47 2.32 -1.35 -5.93
C LYS A 47 2.23 -1.11 -7.44
N ARG A 48 3.28 -1.42 -8.21
CA ARG A 48 3.23 -1.36 -9.69
C ARG A 48 2.25 -2.36 -10.30
N ARG A 49 1.90 -3.42 -9.56
CA ARG A 49 0.95 -4.46 -9.97
C ARG A 49 -0.48 -4.17 -9.49
N GLY A 50 -0.70 -3.06 -8.78
CA GLY A 50 -1.98 -2.71 -8.16
C GLY A 50 -2.02 -3.11 -6.69
N SER A 51 -2.43 -2.18 -5.82
CA SER A 51 -2.33 -2.30 -4.35
C SER A 51 -3.03 -3.52 -3.74
N ALA A 52 -3.97 -4.13 -4.47
CA ALA A 52 -4.72 -5.31 -4.05
C ALA A 52 -4.20 -6.63 -4.66
N LEU A 53 -3.28 -6.57 -5.63
CA LEU A 53 -2.86 -7.75 -6.40
C LEU A 53 -1.56 -8.37 -5.87
N ALA A 54 -0.72 -7.61 -5.17
CA ALA A 54 0.54 -8.11 -4.63
C ALA A 54 0.95 -7.33 -3.38
N PHE A 55 1.70 -7.96 -2.47
CA PHE A 55 2.25 -7.32 -1.27
C PHE A 55 3.71 -7.70 -1.03
N ALA A 56 4.40 -6.86 -0.26
CA ALA A 56 5.78 -7.13 0.10
C ALA A 56 5.89 -8.10 1.28
N ILE A 57 6.90 -8.95 1.25
CA ILE A 57 7.22 -9.92 2.31
C ILE A 57 8.70 -9.81 2.70
N ALA A 58 8.99 -10.15 3.96
CA ALA A 58 10.32 -10.41 4.44
C ALA A 58 10.56 -11.91 4.38
N VAL A 59 11.71 -12.34 3.83
CA VAL A 59 12.12 -13.73 3.78
C VAL A 59 13.03 -14.00 4.97
N ILE A 60 12.68 -15.01 5.75
CA ILE A 60 13.31 -15.35 7.02
C ILE A 60 13.97 -16.72 6.86
N GLU A 61 15.27 -16.77 7.11
CA GLU A 61 16.06 -18.01 7.20
C GLU A 61 16.15 -18.43 8.66
N HIS A 62 15.78 -19.67 8.95
CA HIS A 62 15.87 -20.27 10.28
C HIS A 62 17.20 -21.00 10.47
N ASP A 63 17.52 -21.32 11.72
CA ASP A 63 18.79 -21.95 12.10
C ASP A 63 18.99 -23.35 11.48
N ASP A 64 17.90 -24.01 11.05
CA ASP A 64 17.89 -25.29 10.35
C ASP A 64 18.05 -25.16 8.82
N GLY A 65 18.25 -23.94 8.32
CA GLY A 65 18.35 -23.62 6.89
C GLY A 65 16.99 -23.55 6.17
N SER A 66 15.87 -23.75 6.89
CA SER A 66 14.55 -23.61 6.30
C SER A 66 14.21 -22.14 6.08
N LEU A 67 13.45 -21.88 5.01
CA LEU A 67 12.97 -20.54 4.68
C LEU A 67 11.49 -20.41 5.02
N SER A 68 11.13 -19.29 5.62
CA SER A 68 9.75 -18.84 5.81
C SER A 68 9.62 -17.38 5.37
N TRP A 69 8.40 -16.86 5.38
CA TRP A 69 8.19 -15.45 5.07
C TRP A 69 7.08 -14.86 5.92
N GLU A 70 7.21 -13.56 6.15
CA GLU A 70 6.22 -12.77 6.86
C GLU A 70 5.83 -11.55 6.02
N PRO A 71 4.56 -11.13 6.04
CA PRO A 71 4.13 -9.92 5.36
C PRO A 71 4.79 -8.69 5.97
N VAL A 72 5.32 -7.82 5.12
CA VAL A 72 5.79 -6.50 5.55
C VAL A 72 4.58 -5.57 5.63
N PRO A 73 4.42 -4.78 6.71
CA PRO A 73 3.37 -3.77 6.78
C PRO A 73 3.42 -2.82 5.58
N ASP A 74 2.26 -2.48 4.99
CA ASP A 74 2.19 -1.51 3.90
C ASP A 74 2.65 -0.14 4.43
N PRO A 75 3.69 0.48 3.83
CA PRO A 75 4.08 1.82 4.19
C PRO A 75 2.95 2.76 3.78
N SER A 76 2.11 3.09 4.76
CA SER A 76 1.09 4.11 4.61
C SER A 76 1.75 5.42 4.21
N LYS A 77 1.20 6.11 3.21
CA LYS A 77 1.67 7.45 2.83
C LYS A 77 1.29 8.53 3.84
N ALA A 78 0.32 8.23 4.70
CA ALA A 78 -0.11 9.08 5.81
C ALA A 78 0.30 8.42 7.12
N SER A 79 0.92 9.17 8.03
CA SER A 79 1.31 8.67 9.35
C SER A 79 0.29 9.05 10.42
N GLY A 80 0.41 8.51 11.62
CA GLY A 80 -0.31 9.01 12.80
C GLY A 80 -0.27 10.55 12.90
N GLY A 81 -1.43 11.17 13.09
CA GLY A 81 -1.63 12.61 13.15
C GLY A 81 -1.97 13.28 11.81
N ASP A 82 -1.69 12.64 10.68
CA ASP A 82 -2.04 13.17 9.36
C ASP A 82 -3.54 13.13 9.09
N TRP A 83 -4.01 14.05 8.27
CA TRP A 83 -5.36 14.04 7.72
C TRP A 83 -5.35 13.41 6.33
N ILE A 84 -6.34 12.58 6.02
CA ILE A 84 -6.58 12.02 4.68
C ILE A 84 -7.91 12.53 4.14
N VAL A 85 -8.02 12.62 2.82
CA VAL A 85 -9.22 13.09 2.13
C VAL A 85 -9.87 11.92 1.40
N TRP A 86 -11.18 11.75 1.59
CA TRP A 86 -11.98 10.74 0.91
C TRP A 86 -13.12 11.37 0.13
N PHE A 87 -13.60 10.66 -0.89
CA PHE A 87 -14.79 11.01 -1.65
C PHE A 87 -15.50 9.76 -2.18
N GLU A 88 -16.77 9.92 -2.57
CA GLU A 88 -17.60 8.87 -3.15
C GLU A 88 -18.07 9.30 -4.53
N LEU A 89 -18.00 8.43 -5.54
CA LEU A 89 -18.48 8.78 -6.89
C LEU A 89 -19.98 9.06 -6.92
N LYS A 90 -20.73 8.40 -6.03
CA LYS A 90 -22.14 8.66 -5.75
C LYS A 90 -22.40 8.46 -4.25
N PRO A 91 -23.38 9.15 -3.66
CA PRO A 91 -23.74 8.94 -2.25
C PRO A 91 -23.97 7.46 -1.92
N GLY A 92 -23.32 6.96 -0.87
CA GLY A 92 -23.43 5.57 -0.41
C GLY A 92 -22.57 4.58 -1.19
N THR A 93 -21.72 5.04 -2.11
CA THR A 93 -20.74 4.17 -2.79
C THR A 93 -19.47 4.03 -1.97
N ARG A 94 -18.61 3.08 -2.37
CA ARG A 94 -17.33 2.86 -1.73
C ARG A 94 -16.48 4.14 -1.74
N ARG A 95 -15.92 4.48 -0.58
CA ARG A 95 -14.98 5.59 -0.43
C ARG A 95 -13.71 5.37 -1.24
N LEU A 96 -13.31 6.42 -1.94
CA LEU A 96 -12.03 6.57 -2.60
C LEU A 96 -11.21 7.61 -1.83
N TYR A 97 -9.93 7.36 -1.67
CA TYR A 97 -8.99 8.20 -0.94
C TYR A 97 -8.07 8.92 -1.92
N VAL A 98 -7.85 10.22 -1.70
CA VAL A 98 -6.99 11.04 -2.55
C VAL A 98 -5.53 10.63 -2.34
N VAL A 99 -4.87 10.19 -3.42
CA VAL A 99 -3.48 9.71 -3.42
C VAL A 99 -2.51 10.77 -3.91
N LYS A 100 -2.97 11.64 -4.82
CA LYS A 100 -2.18 12.72 -5.41
C LYS A 100 -3.08 13.87 -5.79
N THR A 101 -2.60 15.08 -5.50
CA THR A 101 -3.21 16.35 -5.94
C THR A 101 -2.26 17.07 -6.89
N GLY A 102 -2.79 17.76 -7.90
CA GLY A 102 -2.00 18.46 -8.94
C GLY A 102 -2.80 18.64 -10.23
N LYS A 103 -2.12 18.62 -11.39
CA LYS A 103 -2.79 18.68 -12.72
C LYS A 103 -3.81 17.55 -12.93
N ARG A 104 -3.53 16.36 -12.39
CA ARG A 104 -4.47 15.23 -12.34
C ARG A 104 -4.56 14.73 -10.91
N MET A 105 -5.78 14.61 -10.43
CA MET A 105 -6.08 14.00 -9.14
C MET A 105 -6.15 12.48 -9.32
N ALA A 106 -5.48 11.75 -8.45
CA ALA A 106 -5.51 10.30 -8.43
C ALA A 106 -6.09 9.83 -7.11
N ALA A 107 -6.87 8.74 -7.16
CA ALA A 107 -7.53 8.17 -6.00
C ALA A 107 -7.32 6.66 -5.94
N SER A 108 -7.34 6.11 -4.72
CA SER A 108 -7.25 4.67 -4.43
C SER A 108 -8.43 4.27 -3.56
N ASN A 109 -8.85 3.02 -3.65
CA ASN A 109 -9.88 2.45 -2.77
C ASN A 109 -9.31 1.94 -1.44
N HIS A 110 -8.01 2.18 -1.17
CA HIS A 110 -7.31 1.83 0.06
C HIS A 110 -6.83 3.08 0.82
N PRO A 111 -7.10 3.19 2.13
CA PRO A 111 -6.69 4.34 2.94
C PRO A 111 -5.16 4.43 3.13
N SER A 112 -4.42 3.32 3.08
CA SER A 112 -2.95 3.32 3.19
C SER A 112 -2.26 4.04 2.02
N ASP A 113 -2.91 4.08 0.86
CA ASP A 113 -2.43 4.82 -0.31
C ASP A 113 -2.71 6.32 -0.23
N ALA A 114 -3.51 6.76 0.75
CA ALA A 114 -3.97 8.14 0.85
C ALA A 114 -2.81 9.09 1.15
N LYS A 115 -2.83 10.25 0.50
CA LYS A 115 -1.92 11.34 0.80
C LYS A 115 -2.24 11.91 2.17
N GLY A 116 -1.24 11.93 3.06
CA GLY A 116 -1.32 12.60 4.35
C GLY A 116 -1.19 14.12 4.22
N TYR A 117 -2.04 14.85 4.91
CA TYR A 117 -2.02 16.30 5.05
C TYR A 117 -1.71 16.66 6.51
N LYS A 118 -0.64 17.43 6.73
CA LYS A 118 -0.17 17.79 8.08
C LYS A 118 -1.12 18.71 8.84
N THR A 119 -2.02 19.41 8.14
CA THR A 119 -2.99 20.32 8.76
C THR A 119 -4.40 19.98 8.29
N LYS A 120 -5.36 20.10 9.20
CA LYS A 120 -6.80 19.92 8.90
C LYS A 120 -7.24 20.85 7.76
N LEU A 121 -6.82 22.12 7.81
CA LEU A 121 -7.16 23.13 6.81
C LEU A 121 -6.73 22.74 5.39
N SER A 122 -5.57 22.10 5.25
CA SER A 122 -5.09 21.65 3.93
C SER A 122 -5.91 20.49 3.38
N ALA A 123 -6.39 19.59 4.25
CA ALA A 123 -7.29 18.51 3.85
C ALA A 123 -8.68 19.06 3.50
N GLU A 124 -9.21 19.99 4.29
CA GLU A 124 -10.52 20.64 4.07
C GLU A 124 -10.58 21.33 2.70
N LYS A 125 -9.54 22.09 2.33
CA LYS A 125 -9.48 22.75 1.00
C LYS A 125 -9.59 21.76 -0.16
N VAL A 126 -9.07 20.54 0.00
CA VAL A 126 -9.14 19.50 -1.04
C VAL A 126 -10.52 18.85 -1.05
N ALA A 127 -11.09 18.56 0.12
CA ALA A 127 -12.45 18.04 0.24
C ALA A 127 -13.48 19.04 -0.33
N GLU A 128 -13.39 20.32 0.02
CA GLU A 128 -14.26 21.37 -0.50
C GLU A 128 -14.21 21.44 -2.03
N LYS A 129 -13.02 21.36 -2.63
CA LYS A 129 -12.86 21.32 -4.08
C LYS A 129 -13.56 20.11 -4.73
N LEU A 130 -13.60 18.96 -4.05
CA LEU A 130 -14.31 17.77 -4.51
C LEU A 130 -15.83 17.92 -4.35
N SER A 131 -16.28 18.49 -3.23
CA SER A 131 -17.69 18.78 -2.95
C SER A 131 -18.29 19.77 -3.93
N LEU A 132 -17.55 20.82 -4.34
CA LEU A 132 -17.98 21.75 -5.39
C LEU A 132 -18.20 21.06 -6.74
N GLY A 133 -17.55 19.92 -6.98
CA GLY A 133 -17.80 19.04 -8.13
C GLY A 133 -19.02 18.13 -7.98
N GLY A 134 -19.85 18.32 -6.94
CA GLY A 134 -21.03 17.50 -6.65
C GLY A 134 -20.71 16.13 -6.05
N THR A 135 -19.47 15.90 -5.64
CA THR A 135 -19.00 14.60 -5.14
C THR A 135 -19.03 14.61 -3.60
N PRO A 136 -19.78 13.71 -2.93
CA PRO A 136 -19.72 13.57 -1.48
C PRO A 136 -18.27 13.33 -1.04
N SER A 137 -17.78 14.15 -0.11
CA SER A 137 -16.38 14.08 0.31
C SER A 137 -16.22 14.49 1.77
N GLY A 138 -15.07 14.14 2.35
CA GLY A 138 -14.75 14.48 3.72
C GLY A 138 -13.29 14.23 4.05
N ILE A 139 -12.97 14.46 5.30
CA ILE A 139 -11.63 14.26 5.84
C ILE A 139 -11.68 13.30 7.03
N GLN A 140 -10.57 12.64 7.30
CA GLN A 140 -10.39 11.78 8.46
C GLN A 140 -8.97 11.95 8.99
N GLN A 141 -8.80 12.06 10.31
CA GLN A 141 -7.48 12.04 10.92
C GLN A 141 -7.05 10.59 11.18
N ILE A 142 -5.78 10.29 10.90
CA ILE A 142 -5.15 9.03 11.25
C ILE A 142 -4.77 9.10 12.73
N THR A 143 -5.50 8.38 13.58
CA THR A 143 -5.36 8.44 15.05
C THR A 143 -4.32 7.45 15.61
N ALA A 144 -3.94 6.44 14.83
CA ALA A 144 -2.85 5.52 15.09
C ALA A 144 -2.20 5.14 13.75
N ASP A 145 -0.91 4.78 13.73
CA ASP A 145 -0.32 4.21 12.51
C ASP A 145 -1.21 3.08 12.02
N ILE A 146 -1.61 3.15 10.74
CA ILE A 146 -2.47 2.13 10.14
C ILE A 146 -1.65 0.85 10.10
N VAL A 147 -1.75 0.04 11.15
CA VAL A 147 -1.34 -1.35 11.10
C VAL A 147 -2.38 -2.03 10.24
N SER A 148 -1.99 -2.50 9.05
CA SER A 148 -2.86 -3.32 8.22
C SER A 148 -3.24 -4.56 9.02
N ILE A 149 -4.43 -4.55 9.63
CA ILE A 149 -5.02 -5.74 10.26
C ILE A 149 -5.42 -6.66 9.11
N ARG A 150 -4.81 -7.85 9.08
CA ARG A 150 -5.28 -8.98 8.28
C ARG A 150 -6.48 -9.62 8.98
#